data_AF-A0A3P1WXX3-F1
#
_entry.id   AF-A0A3P1WXX3-F1
#
_cell.length_a   1.000
_cell.length_b   1.000
_cell.length_c   1.000
_cell.angle_alpha   90.00
_cell.angle_beta   90.00
_cell.angle_gamma   90.00
#
_symmetry.space_group_name_H-M   'P 1'
#
loop_
_entity.id
_entity.type
_entity.pdbx_description
1 polymer ?
#
loop_
_entity_poly.entity_id
_entity_poly.type
_entity_poly.pdbx_seq_one_letter_code
_entity_poly.pdbx_strand_id
1 'polypeptide(L)' 'MPRKYPEAFRARAVRMVRDRIEQEEGLSRYRAVGEIAPKLGLSSAALQRWVEQADIDAGTQPGVASDAAAET' A
#
# COMPACT_ATOMS: atom_id res chain seq x y z
N MET A 1 6.78 -18.03 -12.26
CA MET A 1 6.59 -16.60 -12.59
C MET A 1 6.19 -15.88 -11.30
N PRO A 2 6.95 -14.87 -10.83
CA PRO A 2 6.50 -14.09 -9.69
C PRO A 2 5.20 -13.39 -10.06
N ARG A 3 4.13 -13.60 -9.29
CA ARG A 3 2.84 -12.92 -9.48
C ARG A 3 3.06 -11.42 -9.27
N LYS A 4 3.22 -10.68 -10.36
CA LYS A 4 3.28 -9.21 -10.34
C LYS A 4 1.87 -8.68 -10.19
N TYR A 5 1.61 -7.96 -9.10
CA TYR A 5 0.39 -7.19 -8.95
C TYR A 5 0.43 -5.98 -9.88
N PRO A 6 -0.62 -5.74 -10.69
CA PRO A 6 -0.73 -4.53 -11.51
C PRO A 6 -0.62 -3.26 -10.66
N GLU A 7 -0.01 -2.21 -11.20
CA GLU A 7 0.15 -0.93 -10.51
C GLU A 7 -1.19 -0.35 -10.06
N ALA A 8 -2.20 -0.37 -10.94
CA ALA A 8 -3.56 0.08 -10.62
C ALA A 8 -4.17 -0.66 -9.41
N PHE A 9 -3.83 -1.94 -9.23
CA PHE A 9 -4.26 -2.71 -8.07
C PHE A 9 -3.55 -2.25 -6.80
N ARG A 10 -2.24 -1.99 -6.86
CA ARG A 10 -1.46 -1.46 -5.73
C ARG A 10 -1.97 -0.08 -5.32
N ALA A 11 -2.17 0.83 -6.27
CA ALA A 11 -2.69 2.17 -6.03
C ALA A 11 -4.08 2.12 -5.38
N ARG A 12 -4.97 1.23 -5.86
CA ARG A 12 -6.29 1.03 -5.25
C ARG A 12 -6.18 0.50 -3.82
N ALA A 13 -5.30 -0.48 -3.58
CA ALA A 13 -5.11 -1.06 -2.25
C ALA A 13 -4.58 -0.02 -1.24
N VAL A 14 -3.62 0.81 -1.66
CA VAL A 14 -3.11 1.94 -0.86
C VAL A 14 -4.21 2.95 -0.57
N ARG A 15 -5.01 3.32 -1.58
CA ARG A 15 -6.13 4.25 -1.39
C ARG A 15 -7.12 3.71 -0.36
N MET A 16 -7.49 2.43 -0.42
CA MET A 16 -8.39 1.82 0.57
C MET A 16 -7.86 1.94 2.00
N VAL A 17 -6.54 1.84 2.20
CA VAL A 17 -5.91 2.01 3.51
C VAL A 17 -6.04 3.47 3.99
N ARG A 18 -5.77 4.43 3.12
CA ARG A 18 -5.91 5.87 3.44
C ARG A 18 -7.37 6.23 3.74
N ASP A 19 -8.30 5.84 2.88
CA ASP A 19 -9.74 6.03 3.06
C ASP A 19 -10.21 5.47 4.41
N ARG A 20 -9.67 4.32 4.82
CA ARG A 20 -10.04 3.70 6.09
C ARG A 20 -9.48 4.44 7.31
N ILE A 21 -8.27 4.98 7.22
CA ILE A 21 -7.71 5.83 8.27
C ILE A 21 -8.50 7.14 8.39
N GLU A 22 -8.94 7.72 7.27
CA GLU A 22 -9.75 8.95 7.25
C GLU A 22 -11.17 8.74 7.80
N GLN A 23 -11.74 7.55 7.64
CA GLN A 23 -13.08 7.22 8.14
C GLN A 23 -13.13 7.05 9.67
N GLU A 24 -12.01 6.72 10.32
CA GLU A 24 -11.96 6.44 11.74
C GLU A 24 -10.82 7.24 12.38
N GLU A 25 -11.19 8.33 13.05
CA GLU A 25 -10.23 9.22 13.69
C GLU A 25 -9.44 8.47 14.79
N GLY A 26 -8.12 8.44 14.63
CA GLY A 26 -7.21 7.71 15.52
C GLY A 26 -6.91 6.27 15.13
N LEU A 27 -7.47 5.77 14.01
CA LEU A 27 -7.11 4.44 13.51
C LEU A 27 -5.66 4.42 13.00
N SER A 28 -4.85 3.52 13.55
CA SER A 28 -3.46 3.39 13.11
C SER A 28 -3.38 2.72 11.74
N ARG A 29 -2.39 3.14 10.93
CA ARG A 29 -2.07 2.52 9.64
C ARG A 29 -1.94 1.01 9.73
N TYR A 30 -1.31 0.50 10.80
CA TYR A 30 -1.15 -0.94 11.02
C TYR A 30 -2.49 -1.66 11.16
N ARG A 31 -3.46 -1.07 11.88
CA ARG A 31 -4.81 -1.62 12.02
C ARG A 31 -5.55 -1.61 10.68
N ALA A 32 -5.53 -0.48 9.96
CA ALA A 32 -6.16 -0.37 8.64
C ALA A 32 -5.61 -1.39 7.64
N VAL A 33 -4.28 -1.56 7.59
CA VAL A 33 -3.63 -2.58 6.75
C VAL A 33 -4.04 -3.99 7.17
N GLY A 34 -4.06 -4.30 8.46
CA GLY A 34 -4.47 -5.60 8.99
C GLY A 34 -5.91 -5.99 8.64
N GLU A 35 -6.79 -5.00 8.44
CA GLU A 35 -8.18 -5.24 8.04
C GLU A 35 -8.38 -5.32 6.52
N ILE A 36 -7.56 -4.61 5.73
CA ILE A 36 -7.72 -4.52 4.28
C ILE A 36 -6.93 -5.62 3.55
N ALA A 37 -5.73 -5.96 4.02
CA ALA A 37 -4.90 -7.00 3.43
C ALA A 37 -5.64 -8.35 3.25
N PRO A 38 -6.33 -8.92 4.26
CA PRO A 38 -7.06 -10.17 4.09
C PRO A 38 -8.25 -10.04 3.12
N LYS A 39 -8.89 -8.87 3.04
CA LYS A 39 -10.01 -8.61 2.09
C LYS A 39 -9.54 -8.63 0.63
N LEU A 40 -8.27 -8.31 0.39
CA LEU A 40 -7.65 -8.29 -0.94
C LEU A 40 -6.84 -9.57 -1.24
N GLY A 41 -6.77 -10.52 -0.30
CA GLY A 41 -5.94 -11.72 -0.43
C GLY A 41 -4.43 -11.43 -0.40
N LEU A 42 -4.03 -10.34 0.26
CA LEU A 42 -2.65 -9.88 0.39
C LEU A 42 -2.09 -10.18 1.78
N SER A 43 -0.76 -10.27 1.89
CA SER A 43 -0.12 -10.21 3.20
C SER A 43 -0.09 -8.77 3.71
N SER A 44 -0.30 -8.58 5.02
CA SER A 44 -0.25 -7.26 5.65
C SER A 44 1.10 -6.57 5.40
N ALA A 45 2.20 -7.33 5.42
CA ALA A 45 3.53 -6.81 5.13
C ALA A 45 3.67 -6.26 3.69
N ALA A 46 3.05 -6.90 2.69
CA ALA A 46 3.08 -6.41 1.31
C ALA A 46 2.30 -5.11 1.15
N LEU A 47 1.08 -5.05 1.71
CA LEU A 47 0.25 -3.86 1.67
C LEU A 47 0.88 -2.70 2.45
N GLN A 48 1.52 -2.99 3.59
CA GLN A 48 2.28 -2.00 4.34
C GLN A 48 3.39 -1.39 3.47
N ARG A 49 4.25 -2.21 2.86
CA ARG A 49 5.32 -1.70 1.97
C ARG A 49 4.80 -0.80 0.85
N TRP A 50 3.65 -1.13 0.26
CA TRP A 50 3.06 -0.29 -0.79
C TRP A 50 2.58 1.07 -0.28
N VAL A 51 1.99 1.11 0.93
CA VAL A 51 1.59 2.39 1.54
C VAL A 51 2.83 3.24 1.86
N GLU A 52 3.89 2.63 2.39
CA GLU A 52 5.17 3.31 2.64
C GLU A 52 5.76 3.90 1.35
N GLN A 53 5.78 3.10 0.27
CA GLN A 53 6.26 3.57 -1.02
C GLN A 53 5.39 4.70 -1.58
N ALA A 54 4.08 4.61 -1.44
CA ALA A 54 3.18 5.67 -1.89
C ALA A 54 3.28 6.97 -1.06
N ASP A 55 3.74 6.89 0.19
CA ASP A 55 4.04 8.07 1.02
C ASP A 55 5.36 8.72 0.59
N ILE A 56 6.34 7.91 0.19
CA ILE A 56 7.60 8.37 -0.43
C ILE A 56 7.34 9.03 -1.78
N ASP A 57 6.59 8.37 -2.67
CA ASP A 57 6.27 8.84 -4.02
C ASP A 57 5.42 10.14 -3.98
N ALA A 58 4.59 10.30 -2.95
CA ALA A 58 3.83 11.53 -2.71
C ALA A 58 4.69 12.72 -2.23
N GLY A 59 6.00 12.52 -2.04
CA GLY A 59 6.94 13.57 -1.62
C GLY A 59 6.95 13.86 -0.11
N THR A 60 6.37 12.97 0.71
CA THR A 60 6.35 13.12 2.17
C THR A 60 7.66 12.65 2.83
N GLN A 61 8.48 11.87 2.12
CA GLN A 61 9.79 11.36 2.57
C GLN A 61 10.83 11.39 1.43
N PRO A 62 12.11 11.71 1.69
CA PRO A 62 13.17 11.53 0.71
C PRO A 62 13.50 10.04 0.57
N GLY A 63 13.00 9.41 -0.49
CA GLY A 63 13.29 8.01 -0.82
C GLY A 63 13.13 7.76 -2.32
N VAL A 64 13.86 6.78 -2.85
CA VAL A 64 13.84 6.43 -4.27
C VAL A 64 12.43 5.94 -4.64
N ALA A 65 11.80 6.61 -5.62
CA ALA A 65 10.55 6.16 -6.19
C ALA A 65 10.77 4.76 -6.79
N SER A 66 9.97 3.77 -6.36
CA SER A 66 10.12 2.39 -6.81
C SER A 66 9.63 2.23 -8.24
N ASP A 67 10.44 2.67 -9.20
CA ASP A 67 10.33 2.31 -10.62
C ASP A 67 11.11 1.01 -10.93
N ALA A 68 11.17 0.08 -9.96
CA ALA A 68 11.98 -1.13 -10.08
C ALA A 68 11.32 -2.33 -9.39
N ALA A 69 10.16 -2.77 -9.87
CA ALA A 69 9.70 -4.15 -9.64
C ALA A 69 8.70 -4.64 -10.70
N ALA A 70 8.93 -4.30 -11.96
CA ALA A 70 8.15 -4.86 -13.07
C ALA A 70 8.99 -5.20 -14.33
N GLU A 71 10.30 -5.43 -14.24
CA GLU A 71 11.04 -6.02 -15.38
C GLU A 71 10.81 -7.53 -15.50
N THR A 72 10.37 -7.96 -16.69
CA THR A 72 10.17 -9.33 -17.21
C THR A 72 9.01 -10.18 -16.70
#